data_AF-A0A3R7I6N5-F1
#
_entry.id   AF-A0A3R7I6N5-F1
#
_cell.length_a   1.000
_cell.length_b   1.000
_cell.length_c   1.000
_cell.angle_alpha   90.00
_cell.angle_beta   90.00
_cell.angle_gamma   90.00
#
_symmetry.space_group_name_H-M   'P 1'
#
loop_
_entity.id
_entity.type
_entity.pdbx_description
1 polymer ?
#
loop_
_entity_poly.entity_id
_entity_poly.type
_entity_poly.pdbx_seq_one_letter_code
_entity_poly.pdbx_strand_id
1 'polypeptide(L)' 'MQATAYTYDAGTRCGSVLLDDGTPVEFDAAAFDAGGLRLLRPGQRVRIELAEDGPAEGGPARPGGAGGARRISLVTLQTF' A
#
# COMPACT_ATOMS: atom_id res chain seq x y z
N MET A 1 -10.15 2.22 0.46
CA MET A 1 -9.95 2.10 -1.00
C MET A 1 -9.75 0.63 -1.36
N GLN A 2 -10.07 0.20 -2.59
CA GLN A 2 -9.79 -1.17 -3.06
C GLN A 2 -8.46 -1.22 -3.81
N ALA A 3 -7.77 -2.35 -3.71
CA ALA A 3 -6.52 -2.60 -4.41
C ALA A 3 -6.31 -4.11 -4.63
N THR A 4 -5.30 -4.46 -5.42
CA THR A 4 -4.88 -5.85 -5.65
C THR A 4 -3.46 -6.03 -5.18
N ALA A 5 -3.19 -7.04 -4.35
CA ALA A 5 -1.82 -7.38 -3.95
C ALA A 5 -0.95 -7.67 -5.17
N TYR A 6 0.21 -7.04 -5.27
CA TYR A 6 1.14 -7.18 -6.39
C TYR A 6 2.41 -7.92 -5.98
N THR A 7 3.02 -7.49 -4.88
CA THR A 7 4.16 -8.17 -4.27
C THR A 7 3.90 -8.38 -2.78
N TYR A 8 4.51 -9.42 -2.22
CA TYR A 8 4.49 -9.68 -0.79
C TYR A 8 5.71 -10.51 -0.39
N ASP A 9 6.45 -10.01 0.60
CA ASP A 9 7.55 -10.71 1.25
C ASP A 9 7.11 -11.14 2.65
N ALA A 10 7.02 -12.45 2.89
CA ALA A 10 6.55 -12.99 4.17
C ALA A 10 7.56 -12.83 5.31
N GLY A 11 8.85 -12.59 5.02
CA GLY A 11 9.89 -12.40 6.03
C GLY A 11 9.86 -11.00 6.64
N THR A 12 9.58 -10.00 5.82
CA THR A 12 9.48 -8.59 6.21
C THR A 12 8.04 -8.14 6.44
N ARG A 13 7.06 -8.86 5.91
CA ARG A 13 5.64 -8.48 5.84
C ARG A 13 5.38 -7.18 5.06
N CYS A 14 6.31 -6.83 4.17
CA CYS A 14 6.18 -5.69 3.28
C CYS A 14 5.77 -6.16 1.89
N GLY A 15 5.34 -5.22 1.06
CA GLY A 15 5.02 -5.47 -0.33
C GLY A 15 4.34 -4.29 -0.97
N SER A 16 3.62 -4.55 -2.05
CA SER A 16 2.93 -3.52 -2.81
C SER A 16 1.60 -3.99 -3.33
N VAL A 17 0.70 -3.03 -3.51
CA VAL A 17 -0.62 -3.23 -4.11
C VAL A 17 -0.74 -2.39 -5.36
N LEU A 18 -1.55 -2.84 -6.32
CA LEU A 18 -1.98 -2.05 -7.46
C LEU A 18 -3.32 -1.42 -7.13
N LEU A 19 -3.40 -0.10 -7.28
CA LEU A 19 -4.67 0.62 -7.31
C LEU A 19 -5.45 0.26 -8.59
N ASP A 20 -6.72 0.65 -8.65
CA ASP A 20 -7.56 0.38 -9.82
C ASP A 20 -7.08 1.07 -11.11
N ASP A 21 -6.25 2.13 -11.00
CA ASP A 21 -5.58 2.78 -12.13
C ASP A 21 -4.27 2.10 -12.55
N GLY A 22 -3.88 1.02 -11.87
CA GLY A 22 -2.64 0.28 -12.11
C GLY A 22 -1.40 0.88 -11.43
N THR A 23 -1.54 1.93 -10.62
CA THR A 23 -0.41 2.51 -9.87
C THR A 23 0.02 1.57 -8.75
N PRO A 24 1.31 1.17 -8.68
CA PRO A 24 1.83 0.43 -7.56
C PRO A 24 2.03 1.35 -6.35
N VAL A 25 1.58 0.88 -5.18
CA VAL A 25 1.77 1.57 -3.89
C VAL A 25 2.32 0.58 -2.87
N GLU A 26 3.45 0.93 -2.27
CA GLU A 26 4.13 0.13 -1.26
C GLU A 26 3.40 0.22 0.09
N PHE A 27 3.38 -0.89 0.83
CA PHE A 27 2.98 -0.94 2.23
C PHE A 27 4.10 -1.56 3.07
N ASP A 28 4.20 -1.10 4.31
CA ASP A 28 5.14 -1.63 5.28
C ASP A 28 4.50 -2.68 6.20
N ALA A 29 5.31 -3.30 7.04
CA ALA A 29 4.87 -4.29 8.02
C ALA A 29 3.81 -3.73 8.97
N ALA A 30 3.88 -2.44 9.34
CA ALA A 30 2.93 -1.83 10.27
C ALA A 30 1.53 -1.76 9.66
N ALA A 31 1.43 -1.36 8.39
CA ALA A 31 0.17 -1.34 7.66
C ALA A 31 -0.42 -2.74 7.44
N PHE A 32 0.45 -3.73 7.20
CA PHE A 32 0.04 -5.12 7.08
C PHE A 32 -0.47 -5.70 8.41
N ASP A 33 0.27 -5.49 9.49
CA ASP A 33 -0.06 -6.01 10.82
C ASP A 33 -1.33 -5.37 11.38
N ALA A 34 -1.58 -4.08 11.09
CA ALA A 34 -2.83 -3.40 11.45
C ALA A 34 -4.08 -4.08 10.85
N GLY A 35 -3.93 -4.77 9.72
CA GLY A 35 -5.03 -5.44 9.02
C GLY A 35 -5.40 -6.82 9.55
N GLY A 36 -4.62 -7.37 10.49
CA GLY A 36 -4.87 -8.70 11.07
C GLY A 36 -4.65 -9.86 10.11
N LEU A 37 -4.00 -9.63 8.97
CA LEU A 37 -3.69 -10.66 7.99
C LEU A 37 -2.47 -11.48 8.42
N ARG A 38 -2.47 -12.78 8.11
CA ARG A 38 -1.34 -13.68 8.39
C ARG A 38 -0.40 -13.83 7.20
N LEU A 39 -0.95 -13.87 6.00
CA LEU A 39 -0.24 -13.94 4.71
C LEU A 39 -1.05 -13.19 3.65
N LEU A 40 -0.37 -12.73 2.60
CA LEU A 40 -0.99 -12.15 1.42
C LEU A 40 -0.54 -12.91 0.18
N ARG A 41 -1.45 -13.14 -0.75
CA ARG A 41 -1.10 -13.71 -2.07
C ARG A 41 -1.09 -12.60 -3.11
N PRO A 42 -0.06 -12.53 -3.98
CA PRO A 42 -0.15 -11.74 -5.20
C PRO A 42 -1.42 -12.08 -5.99
N GLY A 43 -2.12 -11.07 -6.49
CA GLY A 43 -3.43 -11.18 -7.14
C GLY A 43 -4.64 -11.13 -6.20
N GLN A 44 -4.43 -11.15 -4.88
CA GLN A 44 -5.52 -11.10 -3.90
C GLN A 44 -6.14 -9.70 -3.82
N ARG A 45 -7.48 -9.62 -3.79
CA ARG A 45 -8.23 -8.38 -3.54
C ARG A 45 -8.14 -7.98 -2.08
N VAL A 46 -7.80 -6.72 -1.84
CA VAL A 46 -7.64 -6.14 -0.50
C VAL A 46 -8.29 -4.77 -0.42
N ARG A 47 -8.63 -4.38 0.80
CA ARG A 47 -8.96 -3.00 1.13
C ARG A 47 -7.74 -2.34 1.77
N ILE A 48 -7.42 -1.14 1.32
CA ILE A 48 -6.38 -0.30 1.90
C ILE A 48 -6.94 0.99 2.47
N GLU A 49 -6.27 1.53 3.47
CA GLU A 49 -6.43 2.91 3.92
C GLU A 49 -5.11 3.64 3.71
N LEU A 50 -5.19 4.89 3.27
CA LEU A 50 -4.03 5.76 3.13
C LEU A 50 -3.92 6.59 4.40
N ALA A 51 -2.70 6.78 4.89
CA ALA A 51 -2.42 7.80 5.87
C ALA A 51 -2.71 9.17 5.25
N GLU A 52 -3.26 10.08 6.04
CA GLU A 52 -3.32 11.47 5.67
C GLU A 52 -1.92 12.07 5.79
N ASP A 53 -1.12 11.95 4.73
CA ASP A 53 0.09 12.75 4.61
C ASP A 53 -0.36 14.21 4.40
N GLY A 54 -0.28 15.00 5.46
CA GLY A 54 -0.39 16.46 5.38
C GLY A 54 0.53 17.00 4.29
N PRO A 55 0.19 18.12 3.63
CA PRO A 55 0.87 18.58 2.42
C PRO A 55 2.38 18.60 2.64
N ALA A 56 3.09 17.79 1.85
CA ALA A 56 4.55 17.72 1.87
C ALA A 56 5.10 19.09 1.48
N GLU A 57 5.46 19.90 2.47
CA GLU A 57 6.20 21.13 2.23
C GLU A 57 7.62 20.79 1.76
N GLY A 58 7.94 21.23 0.53
CA GLY A 58 9.29 21.67 0.15
C GLY A 58 10.33 20.59 -0.15
N GLY A 59 10.45 20.21 -1.42
CA GLY A 59 11.67 19.64 -1.99
C GLY A 59 11.53 19.43 -3.50
N PRO A 60 12.53 19.79 -4.34
CA PRO A 60 12.37 19.73 -5.78
C PRO A 60 12.13 18.28 -6.22
N ALA A 61 10.97 18.06 -6.84
CA ALA A 61 10.58 16.78 -7.41
C ALA A 61 11.65 16.31 -8.39
N ARG A 62 12.33 15.20 -8.05
CA ARG A 62 13.20 14.49 -8.97
C ARG A 62 12.33 13.99 -10.12
N PRO A 63 12.68 14.24 -11.40
CA PRO A 63 11.88 13.77 -12.51
C PRO A 63 11.96 12.24 -12.53
N GLY A 64 10.84 11.58 -12.24
CA GLY A 64 10.72 10.12 -12.13
C GLY A 64 10.00 9.61 -10.88
N GLY A 65 9.69 10.46 -9.90
CA GLY A 65 8.90 10.09 -8.71
C GLY A 65 7.44 10.52 -8.85
N ALA A 66 6.61 9.72 -9.51
CA ALA A 66 5.17 9.94 -9.52
C ALA A 66 4.58 9.48 -8.17
N GLY A 67 4.18 10.46 -7.36
CA GLY A 67 3.40 10.24 -6.15
C GLY A 67 4.00 10.98 -4.96
N GLY A 68 3.41 12.13 -4.60
CA GLY A 68 3.49 12.58 -3.20
C GLY A 68 3.14 11.38 -2.34
N ALA A 69 4.07 10.99 -1.45
CA ALA A 69 4.16 9.64 -0.91
C ALA A 69 2.86 9.22 -0.22
N ARG A 70 1.94 8.60 -0.96
CA ARG A 70 0.69 8.06 -0.44
C ARG A 70 1.06 6.86 0.42
N ARG A 71 1.21 7.04 1.72
CA ARG A 71 1.55 5.94 2.63
C ARG A 71 0.31 5.11 2.94
N ILE A 72 0.40 3.78 2.81
CA ILE A 72 -0.67 2.88 3.25
C ILE A 72 -0.59 2.72 4.77
N SER A 73 -1.70 2.87 5.48
CA SER A 73 -1.80 2.69 6.95
C SER A 73 -2.47 1.39 7.36
N LEU A 74 -3.23 0.76 6.45
CA LEU A 74 -3.96 -0.47 6.70
C LEU A 74 -4.06 -1.29 5.42
N VAL A 75 -3.80 -2.60 5.52
CA VAL A 75 -4.08 -3.58 4.46
C VAL A 75 -4.94 -4.71 5.03
N THR A 76 -6.21 -4.79 4.64
CA THR A 76 -7.14 -5.81 5.16
C THR A 76 -7.81 -6.62 4.06
N LEU A 77 -8.38 -7.76 4.43
CA LEU A 77 -9.17 -8.61 3.55
C LEU A 77 -10.41 -7.83 3.10
N GLN A 78 -10.67 -7.88 1.79
CA GLN A 78 -11.95 -7.43 1.28
C GLN A 78 -13.00 -8.49 1.58
N THR A 79 -13.84 -8.23 2.59
CA THR A 79 -15.05 -9.02 2.86
C THR A 79 -16.23 -8.43 2.08
N PHE A 80 -17.16 -9.29 1.67
CA PHE A 80 -18.38 -8.91 0.95
C PHE A 80 -19.40 -8.23 1.85
#